data_AF-A0A7Y2YMG0-F1
#
_entry.id   AF-A0A7Y2YMG0-F1
#
_cell.length_a   1.000
_cell.length_b   1.000
_cell.length_c   1.000
_cell.angle_alpha   90.00
_cell.angle_beta   90.00
_cell.angle_gamma   90.00
#
_symmetry.space_group_name_H-M   'P 1'
#
loop_
_entity.id
_entity.type
_entity.pdbx_description
1 polymer ?
#
loop_
_entity_poly.entity_id
_entity_poly.type
_entity_poly.pdbx_seq_one_letter_code
_entity_poly.pdbx_strand_id
1 'polypeptide(L)'
;MKRFLILFVLLQLSYVSMSQHILPQRERAQAVNTILKDRLDNLLPKLMDDTGFDMWIIISREYNEDPILKTMLPATWLNARRRTILVFYRDKENNTLEKLAIARYNFGENIISAWDKESEPNQWKRLVEIIEERDPEVIGLNFSKHFNICDGIVKTDYEEFIDHLSENYKSKVKSAEKLGIAWIETRTEAEMILYNQLVSITHNIIAEAFSENVITPGITTTTDVEWWMRDKVTALGLETWFHPSVDVQRSAEQLGNHLYAFSDRPEDMVIRPGDLLHCDFGITYLRLNTDCQQLAYVLKPGETQPPDFLISALRDGNRVQDIFTQNFKTSTTGNTILKQSLLDAKNEGLKPSIYTHPLGLYGHSSGTTLGMWDAQDGVPVNGDYPLHENTVYAIELNTTVTLPQWQRDIRIMLEEAGFWGKEGFRYVNGRQTKLLTIPRLNKHTDH
;
A
#
# COMPACT_ATOMS: atom_id res chain seq x y z
N MET A 1 -32.12 -30.93 29.81
CA MET A 1 -30.74 -30.43 30.03
C MET A 1 -29.65 -31.07 29.14
N LYS A 2 -29.79 -32.31 28.63
CA LYS A 2 -28.79 -32.93 27.72
C LYS A 2 -28.90 -32.56 26.23
N ARG A 3 -29.97 -31.86 25.80
CA ARG A 3 -30.15 -31.42 24.39
C ARG A 3 -29.66 -30.00 24.09
N PHE A 4 -29.43 -29.18 25.11
CA PHE A 4 -28.87 -27.83 24.95
C PHE A 4 -27.33 -27.82 24.92
N LEU A 5 -26.69 -28.89 25.40
CA LEU A 5 -25.23 -29.00 25.41
C LEU A 5 -24.64 -29.39 24.04
N ILE A 6 -25.45 -29.97 23.15
CA ILE A 6 -25.01 -30.41 21.81
C ILE A 6 -25.03 -29.23 20.81
N LEU A 7 -25.88 -28.21 21.03
CA LEU A 7 -25.93 -27.02 20.18
C LEU A 7 -24.77 -26.03 20.45
N PHE A 8 -24.18 -26.08 21.65
CA PHE A 8 -23.05 -25.22 22.01
C PHE A 8 -21.69 -25.80 21.56
N VAL A 9 -21.61 -27.11 21.34
CA VAL A 9 -20.40 -27.79 20.84
C VAL A 9 -20.28 -27.68 19.30
N LEU A 10 -21.40 -27.50 18.58
CA LEU A 10 -21.39 -27.29 17.13
C LEU A 10 -21.07 -25.85 16.70
N LEU A 11 -21.07 -24.88 17.63
CA LEU A 11 -20.66 -23.49 17.37
C LEU A 11 -19.20 -23.18 17.73
N GLN A 12 -18.46 -24.14 18.28
CA GLN A 12 -17.02 -23.98 18.60
C GLN A 12 -16.08 -24.76 17.66
N LEU A 13 -16.61 -25.42 16.63
CA LEU A 13 -15.83 -26.20 15.66
C LEU A 13 -15.64 -25.51 14.30
N SER A 14 -15.88 -24.20 14.20
CA SER A 14 -15.61 -23.40 12.99
C SER A 14 -14.46 -22.41 13.14
N TYR A 15 -13.66 -22.50 14.20
CA TYR A 15 -12.33 -21.86 14.26
C TYR A 15 -11.27 -22.82 13.73
N VAL A 16 -11.54 -23.45 12.58
CA VAL A 16 -10.46 -23.95 11.73
C VAL A 16 -10.03 -22.76 10.91
N SER A 17 -8.78 -22.36 11.09
CA SER A 17 -8.03 -21.33 10.37
C SER A 17 -8.50 -21.13 8.91
N MET A 18 -9.50 -20.27 8.69
CA MET A 18 -9.80 -19.72 7.35
C MET A 18 -8.92 -18.49 7.08
N SER A 19 -7.66 -18.49 7.51
CA SER A 19 -6.77 -17.34 7.35
C SER A 19 -6.21 -17.17 5.92
N GLN A 20 -6.74 -17.94 4.96
CA GLN A 20 -6.30 -17.89 3.56
C GLN A 20 -7.43 -18.17 2.56
N HIS A 21 -8.69 -17.87 2.91
CA HIS A 21 -9.77 -18.01 1.94
C HIS A 21 -9.72 -16.85 0.93
N ILE A 22 -9.06 -17.11 -0.20
CA ILE A 22 -9.01 -16.17 -1.31
C ILE A 22 -10.27 -16.34 -2.17
N LEU A 23 -11.03 -15.25 -2.35
CA LEU A 23 -12.27 -15.27 -3.12
C LEU A 23 -12.05 -15.77 -4.57
N PRO A 24 -12.99 -16.54 -5.13
CA PRO A 24 -13.05 -16.83 -6.56
C PRO A 24 -13.16 -15.55 -7.41
N GLN A 25 -12.68 -15.58 -8.66
CA GLN A 25 -12.61 -14.40 -9.53
C GLN A 25 -13.95 -13.65 -9.71
N ARG A 26 -15.08 -14.37 -9.78
CA ARG A 26 -16.41 -13.77 -9.88
C ARG A 26 -16.76 -12.95 -8.64
N GLU A 27 -16.47 -13.48 -7.45
CA GLU A 27 -16.72 -12.81 -6.17
C GLU A 27 -15.75 -11.64 -5.96
N ARG A 28 -14.49 -11.77 -6.39
CA ARG A 28 -13.56 -10.64 -6.45
C ARG A 28 -14.10 -9.50 -7.30
N ALA A 29 -14.65 -9.81 -8.48
CA ALA A 29 -15.22 -8.81 -9.37
C ALA A 29 -16.41 -8.08 -8.74
N GLN A 30 -17.27 -8.81 -8.03
CA GLN A 30 -18.39 -8.22 -7.27
C GLN A 30 -17.90 -7.31 -6.14
N ALA A 31 -16.91 -7.76 -5.35
CA ALA A 31 -16.33 -6.97 -4.26
C ALA A 31 -15.71 -5.66 -4.79
N VAL A 32 -14.87 -5.76 -5.83
CA VAL A 32 -14.23 -4.60 -6.46
C VAL A 32 -15.25 -3.61 -7.00
N ASN A 33 -16.28 -4.07 -7.72
CA ASN A 33 -17.32 -3.18 -8.25
C ASN A 33 -18.16 -2.52 -7.14
N THR A 34 -18.42 -3.24 -6.05
CA THR A 34 -19.16 -2.72 -4.88
C THR A 34 -18.38 -1.60 -4.20
N ILE A 35 -17.09 -1.82 -3.95
CA ILE A 35 -16.19 -0.80 -3.36
C ILE A 35 -16.07 0.41 -4.30
N LEU A 36 -15.86 0.17 -5.59
CA LEU A 36 -15.77 1.26 -6.57
C LEU A 36 -17.05 2.08 -6.60
N LYS A 37 -18.22 1.44 -6.56
CA LYS A 37 -19.51 2.12 -6.50
C LYS A 37 -19.61 3.00 -5.25
N ASP A 38 -19.29 2.46 -4.07
CA ASP A 38 -19.30 3.22 -2.81
C ASP A 38 -18.35 4.44 -2.88
N ARG A 39 -17.14 4.24 -3.40
CA ARG A 39 -16.18 5.34 -3.58
C ARG A 39 -16.69 6.42 -4.55
N LEU A 40 -17.29 6.04 -5.67
CA LEU A 40 -17.85 6.99 -6.62
C LEU A 40 -19.09 7.73 -6.09
N ASP A 41 -19.93 7.05 -5.31
CA ASP A 41 -21.21 7.59 -4.85
C ASP A 41 -21.07 8.42 -3.56
N ASN A 42 -20.20 7.99 -2.65
CA ASN A 42 -20.13 8.54 -1.29
C ASN A 42 -18.82 9.28 -1.01
N LEU A 43 -17.68 8.80 -1.54
CA LEU A 43 -16.38 9.42 -1.30
C LEU A 43 -16.10 10.57 -2.28
N LEU A 44 -16.22 10.34 -3.59
CA LEU A 44 -15.84 11.31 -4.62
C LEU A 44 -16.55 12.67 -4.49
N PRO A 45 -17.88 12.76 -4.24
CA PRO A 45 -18.54 14.06 -4.08
C PRO A 45 -17.91 14.89 -2.96
N LYS A 46 -17.61 14.25 -1.83
CA LYS A 46 -16.95 14.91 -0.69
C LYS A 46 -15.55 15.39 -1.06
N LEU A 47 -14.76 14.55 -1.76
CA LEU A 47 -13.41 14.94 -2.17
C LEU A 47 -13.42 16.12 -3.14
N MET A 48 -14.37 16.15 -4.09
CA MET A 48 -14.53 17.28 -5.02
C MET A 48 -14.95 18.56 -4.28
N ASP A 49 -15.81 18.46 -3.27
CA ASP A 49 -16.19 19.57 -2.40
C ASP A 49 -14.98 20.11 -1.62
N ASP A 50 -14.24 19.23 -0.95
CA ASP A 50 -13.08 19.54 -0.11
C ASP A 50 -11.91 20.15 -0.91
N THR A 51 -11.76 19.76 -2.18
CA THR A 51 -10.68 20.22 -3.06
C THR A 51 -11.07 21.36 -4.00
N GLY A 52 -12.37 21.71 -4.05
CA GLY A 52 -12.86 22.87 -4.80
C GLY A 52 -12.96 22.66 -6.31
N PHE A 53 -13.16 21.42 -6.78
CA PHE A 53 -13.36 21.12 -8.20
C PHE A 53 -14.83 20.88 -8.51
N ASP A 54 -15.36 21.58 -9.52
CA ASP A 54 -16.73 21.39 -9.99
C ASP A 54 -16.78 20.31 -11.07
N MET A 55 -15.73 20.21 -11.89
CA MET A 55 -15.59 19.16 -12.88
C MET A 55 -14.23 18.49 -12.77
N TRP A 56 -14.19 17.17 -12.76
CA TRP A 56 -12.95 16.39 -12.86
C TRP A 56 -12.96 15.55 -14.13
N ILE A 57 -11.97 15.78 -14.98
CA ILE A 57 -11.82 15.10 -16.27
C ILE A 57 -10.58 14.22 -16.21
N ILE A 58 -10.75 12.93 -16.52
CA ILE A 58 -9.65 11.97 -16.62
C ILE A 58 -9.60 11.45 -18.04
N ILE A 59 -8.54 11.80 -18.78
CA ILE A 59 -8.35 11.43 -20.18
C ILE A 59 -7.30 10.34 -20.26
N SER A 60 -7.62 9.26 -20.96
CA SER A 60 -6.73 8.13 -21.02
C SER A 60 -6.87 7.28 -22.28
N ARG A 61 -5.90 6.39 -22.50
CA ARG A 61 -5.83 5.50 -23.65
C ARG A 61 -5.52 4.07 -23.21
N GLU A 62 -6.09 3.11 -23.94
CA GLU A 62 -5.78 1.68 -23.79
C GLU A 62 -4.27 1.41 -23.83
N TYR A 63 -3.78 0.66 -22.83
CA TYR A 63 -2.36 0.35 -22.56
C TYR A 63 -1.48 1.54 -22.13
N ASN A 64 -2.05 2.71 -21.98
CA ASN A 64 -1.37 3.89 -21.47
C ASN A 64 -2.30 4.61 -20.48
N GLU A 65 -2.85 3.83 -19.54
CA GLU A 65 -3.86 4.37 -18.65
C GLU A 65 -3.26 5.35 -17.65
N ASP A 66 -3.99 6.44 -17.43
CA ASP A 66 -3.79 7.34 -16.31
C ASP A 66 -3.82 6.49 -15.03
N PRO A 67 -2.84 6.63 -14.13
CA PRO A 67 -2.79 5.79 -12.93
C PRO A 67 -4.10 5.85 -12.13
N ILE A 68 -4.65 7.04 -11.91
CA ILE A 68 -5.93 7.18 -11.21
C ILE A 68 -7.06 6.48 -11.97
N LEU A 69 -7.12 6.57 -13.31
CA LEU A 69 -8.12 5.83 -14.09
C LEU A 69 -8.03 4.32 -13.91
N LYS A 70 -6.83 3.73 -13.78
CA LYS A 70 -6.67 2.27 -13.54
C LYS A 70 -7.43 1.82 -12.29
N THR A 71 -7.50 2.68 -11.27
CA THR A 71 -8.23 2.38 -10.02
C THR A 71 -9.75 2.39 -10.21
N MET A 72 -10.24 3.07 -11.25
CA MET A 72 -11.66 3.24 -11.55
C MET A 72 -12.24 2.22 -12.54
N LEU A 73 -11.40 1.42 -13.20
CA LEU A 73 -11.87 0.43 -14.18
C LEU A 73 -12.96 -0.48 -13.57
N PRO A 74 -14.00 -0.88 -14.31
CA PRO A 74 -14.88 -1.97 -13.88
C PRO A 74 -14.06 -3.24 -13.68
N ALA A 75 -14.45 -4.12 -12.75
CA ALA A 75 -13.64 -5.28 -12.39
C ALA A 75 -13.35 -6.25 -13.56
N THR A 76 -14.19 -6.28 -14.59
CA THR A 76 -14.00 -7.12 -15.78
C THR A 76 -13.21 -6.43 -16.90
N TRP A 77 -12.82 -5.16 -16.70
CA TRP A 77 -12.00 -4.41 -17.64
C TRP A 77 -10.55 -4.44 -17.16
N LEU A 78 -9.71 -5.17 -17.89
CA LEU A 78 -8.28 -5.29 -17.58
C LEU A 78 -7.48 -4.05 -18.02
N ASN A 79 -8.00 -3.31 -18.99
CA ASN A 79 -7.42 -2.09 -19.55
C ASN A 79 -8.55 -1.13 -19.91
N ALA A 80 -8.21 0.15 -20.10
CA ALA A 80 -9.11 1.06 -20.80
C ALA A 80 -9.34 0.56 -22.24
N ARG A 81 -10.36 1.07 -22.93
CA ARG A 81 -10.67 0.68 -24.31
C ARG A 81 -10.57 1.88 -25.22
N ARG A 82 -9.62 1.89 -26.18
CA ARG A 82 -9.28 3.07 -27.00
C ARG A 82 -9.09 4.33 -26.12
N ARG A 83 -9.46 5.52 -26.62
CA ARG A 83 -9.57 6.75 -25.82
C ARG A 83 -10.80 6.65 -24.92
N THR A 84 -10.55 6.77 -23.62
CA THR A 84 -11.57 6.82 -22.56
C THR A 84 -11.44 8.15 -21.85
N ILE A 85 -12.52 8.93 -21.82
CA ILE A 85 -12.58 10.19 -21.06
C ILE A 85 -13.67 10.03 -20.01
N LEU A 86 -13.30 10.08 -18.75
CA LEU A 86 -14.24 10.13 -17.63
C LEU A 86 -14.48 11.59 -17.26
N VAL A 87 -15.75 11.95 -17.03
CA VAL A 87 -16.16 13.29 -16.62
C VAL A 87 -17.03 13.14 -15.37
N PHE A 88 -16.56 13.72 -14.28
CA PHE A 88 -17.31 13.86 -13.05
C PHE A 88 -17.72 15.31 -12.90
N TYR A 89 -19.01 15.60 -12.73
CA TYR A 89 -19.50 16.95 -12.50
C TYR A 89 -20.26 17.03 -11.18
N ARG A 90 -19.79 17.91 -10.30
CA ARG A 90 -20.27 18.09 -8.94
C ARG A 90 -21.16 19.35 -8.88
N ASP A 91 -22.46 19.13 -8.71
CA ASP A 91 -23.40 20.19 -8.39
C ASP A 91 -23.61 20.22 -6.87
N LYS A 92 -23.00 21.22 -6.23
CA LYS A 92 -23.03 21.41 -4.77
C LYS A 92 -24.40 21.87 -4.29
N GLU A 93 -25.10 22.67 -5.08
CA GLU A 93 -26.39 23.26 -4.70
C GLU A 93 -27.47 22.18 -4.61
N ASN A 94 -27.51 21.28 -5.60
CA ASN A 94 -28.46 20.16 -5.63
C ASN A 94 -27.91 18.90 -4.96
N ASN A 95 -26.68 18.94 -4.45
CA ASN A 95 -25.97 17.82 -3.85
C ASN A 95 -25.95 16.57 -4.77
N THR A 96 -25.63 16.76 -6.05
CA THR A 96 -25.53 15.65 -7.02
C THR A 96 -24.12 15.50 -7.58
N LEU A 97 -23.84 14.31 -8.12
CA LEU A 97 -22.61 14.01 -8.86
C LEU A 97 -22.99 13.27 -10.15
N GLU A 98 -22.80 13.92 -11.29
CA GLU A 98 -22.87 13.27 -12.58
C GLU A 98 -21.58 12.49 -12.85
N LYS A 99 -21.73 11.29 -13.45
CA LYS A 99 -20.65 10.35 -13.74
C LYS A 99 -20.78 9.90 -15.19
N LEU A 100 -20.04 10.55 -16.07
CA LEU A 100 -20.14 10.36 -17.52
C LEU A 100 -18.84 9.78 -18.09
N ALA A 101 -18.98 9.00 -19.15
CA ALA A 101 -17.88 8.54 -19.97
C ALA A 101 -18.10 8.96 -21.42
N ILE A 102 -17.13 9.65 -22.01
CA ILE A 102 -17.11 9.95 -23.45
C ILE A 102 -16.46 8.78 -24.16
N ALA A 103 -17.17 7.66 -24.10
CA ALA A 103 -16.77 6.37 -24.63
C ALA A 103 -18.00 5.68 -25.22
N ARG A 104 -17.80 4.74 -26.14
CA ARG A 104 -18.90 4.11 -26.90
C ARG A 104 -19.88 3.31 -26.03
N TYR A 105 -19.43 2.87 -24.85
CA TYR A 105 -20.19 2.03 -23.95
C TYR A 105 -20.09 2.58 -22.53
N ASN A 106 -21.07 2.24 -21.69
CA ASN A 106 -21.00 2.54 -20.27
C ASN A 106 -19.70 1.97 -19.68
N PHE A 107 -19.10 2.75 -18.79
CA PHE A 107 -17.89 2.36 -18.09
C PHE A 107 -18.31 1.62 -16.82
N GLY A 108 -18.65 0.34 -17.01
CA GLY A 108 -19.31 -0.48 -16.00
C GLY A 108 -20.77 -0.05 -15.77
N GLU A 109 -21.27 -0.25 -14.56
CA GLU A 109 -22.64 0.13 -14.17
C GLU A 109 -22.71 1.54 -13.55
N ASN A 110 -21.56 2.08 -13.12
CA ASN A 110 -21.51 3.30 -12.30
C ASN A 110 -21.32 4.59 -13.11
N ILE A 111 -20.85 4.49 -14.36
CA ILE A 111 -20.49 5.64 -15.21
C ILE A 111 -21.14 5.44 -16.58
N ILE A 112 -22.02 6.38 -16.96
CA ILE A 112 -22.90 6.25 -18.13
C ILE A 112 -22.19 6.83 -19.36
N SER A 113 -22.31 6.16 -20.51
CA SER A 113 -21.83 6.69 -21.78
C SER A 113 -22.60 7.96 -22.16
N ALA A 114 -21.87 9.02 -22.47
CA ALA A 114 -22.40 10.30 -22.95
C ALA A 114 -21.95 10.62 -24.39
N TRP A 115 -21.52 9.61 -25.15
CA TRP A 115 -21.01 9.77 -26.51
C TRP A 115 -21.63 8.79 -27.49
N ASP A 116 -22.36 9.34 -28.45
CA ASP A 116 -22.80 8.62 -29.65
C ASP A 116 -21.89 8.97 -30.83
N LYS A 117 -21.05 8.02 -31.21
CA LYS A 117 -20.11 8.14 -32.32
C LYS A 117 -20.80 8.40 -33.66
N GLU A 118 -21.97 7.83 -33.88
CA GLU A 118 -22.65 7.93 -35.18
C GLU A 118 -23.25 9.33 -35.37
N SER A 119 -23.68 9.97 -34.28
CA SER A 119 -24.19 11.34 -34.28
C SER A 119 -23.07 12.39 -34.28
N GLU A 120 -22.02 12.20 -33.47
CA GLU A 120 -20.86 13.08 -33.42
C GLU A 120 -19.56 12.26 -33.30
N PRO A 121 -18.83 12.04 -34.40
CA PRO A 121 -17.64 11.19 -34.38
C PRO A 121 -16.45 11.81 -33.63
N ASN A 122 -16.45 13.13 -33.38
CA ASN A 122 -15.38 13.79 -32.62
C ASN A 122 -15.67 13.77 -31.11
N GLN A 123 -14.97 12.89 -30.38
CA GLN A 123 -15.07 12.79 -28.92
C GLN A 123 -14.75 14.12 -28.21
N TRP A 124 -13.81 14.91 -28.72
CA TRP A 124 -13.45 16.19 -28.12
C TRP A 124 -14.57 17.21 -28.21
N LYS A 125 -15.26 17.24 -29.35
CA LYS A 125 -16.42 18.12 -29.51
C LYS A 125 -17.51 17.76 -28.51
N ARG A 126 -17.80 16.47 -28.32
CA ARG A 126 -18.76 16.06 -27.29
C ARG A 126 -18.30 16.43 -25.87
N LEU A 127 -17.01 16.35 -25.57
CA LEU A 127 -16.47 16.81 -24.29
C LEU A 127 -16.71 18.30 -24.07
N VAL A 128 -16.42 19.12 -25.07
CA VAL A 128 -16.63 20.58 -25.02
C VAL A 128 -18.11 20.90 -24.81
N GLU A 129 -19.02 20.25 -25.52
CA GLU A 129 -20.47 20.41 -25.32
C GLU A 129 -20.89 20.09 -23.88
N ILE A 130 -20.39 19.00 -23.30
CA ILE A 130 -20.69 18.63 -21.90
C ILE A 130 -20.19 19.70 -20.93
N ILE A 131 -19.00 20.26 -21.16
CA ILE A 131 -18.43 21.36 -20.37
C ILE A 131 -19.32 22.60 -20.50
N GLU A 132 -19.72 22.96 -21.71
CA GLU A 132 -20.58 24.12 -22.00
C GLU A 132 -21.98 24.01 -21.40
N GLU A 133 -22.59 22.82 -21.44
CA GLU A 133 -23.90 22.53 -20.85
C GLU A 133 -23.91 22.73 -19.33
N ARG A 134 -22.76 22.56 -18.65
CA ARG A 134 -22.62 22.56 -17.19
C ARG A 134 -21.91 23.79 -16.62
N ASP A 135 -21.22 24.54 -17.47
CA ASP A 135 -20.44 25.76 -17.15
C ASP A 135 -19.70 25.69 -15.81
N PRO A 136 -18.79 24.72 -15.59
CA PRO A 136 -18.06 24.59 -14.33
C PRO A 136 -17.15 25.79 -14.10
N GLU A 137 -16.93 26.21 -12.85
CA GLU A 137 -15.98 27.28 -12.51
C GLU A 137 -14.53 26.77 -12.42
N VAL A 138 -14.35 25.52 -11.97
CA VAL A 138 -13.04 24.86 -11.88
C VAL A 138 -13.06 23.47 -12.54
N ILE A 139 -12.20 23.29 -13.54
CA ILE A 139 -12.00 22.02 -14.26
C ILE A 139 -10.67 21.40 -13.83
N GLY A 140 -10.72 20.23 -13.21
CA GLY A 140 -9.55 19.45 -12.79
C GLY A 140 -9.07 18.50 -13.88
N LEU A 141 -7.76 18.47 -14.09
CA LEU A 141 -7.07 17.56 -15.01
C LEU A 141 -5.84 16.95 -14.33
N ASN A 142 -5.57 15.66 -14.57
CA ASN A 142 -4.50 14.92 -13.88
C ASN A 142 -3.10 15.21 -14.43
N PHE A 143 -2.52 16.34 -14.05
CA PHE A 143 -1.10 16.65 -14.27
C PHE A 143 -0.44 17.10 -12.96
N SER A 144 0.79 16.67 -12.71
CA SER A 144 1.53 16.98 -11.49
C SER A 144 3.04 16.99 -11.74
N LYS A 145 3.78 17.87 -11.06
CA LYS A 145 5.25 17.88 -11.12
C LYS A 145 5.89 16.93 -10.11
N HIS A 146 5.19 16.55 -9.05
CA HIS A 146 5.78 15.95 -7.85
C HIS A 146 5.07 14.68 -7.38
N PHE A 147 3.83 14.45 -7.83
CA PHE A 147 3.04 13.25 -7.53
C PHE A 147 2.77 12.49 -8.83
N ASN A 148 3.67 11.58 -9.16
CA ASN A 148 3.65 10.79 -10.40
C ASN A 148 2.32 10.07 -10.68
N ILE A 149 1.63 9.54 -9.65
CA ILE A 149 0.31 8.89 -9.81
C ILE A 149 -0.76 9.91 -10.27
N CYS A 150 -0.58 11.19 -9.93
CA CYS A 150 -1.46 12.29 -10.33
C CYS A 150 -1.02 12.98 -11.62
N ASP A 151 0.05 12.52 -12.28
CA ASP A 151 0.56 13.03 -13.55
C ASP A 151 0.21 12.09 -14.72
N GLY A 152 -1.07 11.71 -14.80
CA GLY A 152 -1.51 10.65 -15.71
C GLY A 152 -1.90 11.14 -17.10
N ILE A 153 -2.20 12.43 -17.30
CA ILE A 153 -2.50 12.94 -18.63
C ILE A 153 -1.24 13.06 -19.47
N VAL A 154 -1.23 12.35 -20.58
CA VAL A 154 -0.13 12.44 -21.55
C VAL A 154 -0.18 13.75 -22.32
N LYS A 155 1.02 14.24 -22.67
CA LYS A 155 1.21 15.55 -23.32
C LYS A 155 0.33 15.79 -24.54
N THR A 156 0.18 14.78 -25.40
CA THR A 156 -0.64 14.88 -26.63
C THR A 156 -2.13 15.01 -26.32
N ASP A 157 -2.65 14.27 -25.35
CA ASP A 157 -4.07 14.35 -24.98
C ASP A 157 -4.36 15.67 -24.24
N TYR A 158 -3.40 16.20 -23.46
CA TYR A 158 -3.47 17.55 -22.88
C TYR A 158 -3.57 18.61 -23.97
N GLU A 159 -2.66 18.60 -24.95
CA GLU A 159 -2.63 19.59 -26.04
C GLU A 159 -3.90 19.52 -26.88
N GLU A 160 -4.32 18.31 -27.28
CA GLU A 160 -5.59 18.13 -28.00
C GLU A 160 -6.78 18.66 -27.20
N PHE A 161 -6.87 18.38 -25.90
CA PHE A 161 -7.95 18.88 -25.05
C PHE A 161 -7.97 20.42 -25.00
N ILE A 162 -6.82 21.04 -24.71
CA ILE A 162 -6.70 22.49 -24.62
C ILE A 162 -7.03 23.15 -25.97
N ASP A 163 -6.60 22.59 -27.10
CA ASP A 163 -6.86 23.16 -28.43
C ASP A 163 -8.36 23.18 -28.80
N HIS A 164 -9.17 22.27 -28.23
CA HIS A 164 -10.61 22.24 -28.46
C HIS A 164 -11.40 23.16 -27.51
N LEU A 165 -10.83 23.59 -26.39
CA LEU A 165 -11.51 24.48 -25.44
C LEU A 165 -11.54 25.93 -25.94
N SER A 166 -12.61 26.65 -25.60
CA SER A 166 -12.63 28.11 -25.72
C SER A 166 -11.72 28.76 -24.67
N GLU A 167 -11.25 29.98 -24.93
CA GLU A 167 -10.38 30.72 -23.99
C GLU A 167 -11.00 30.87 -22.59
N ASN A 168 -12.34 30.96 -22.51
CA ASN A 168 -13.06 30.99 -21.24
C ASN A 168 -12.73 29.74 -20.40
N TYR A 169 -12.94 28.54 -20.95
CA TYR A 169 -12.72 27.29 -20.21
C TYR A 169 -11.24 26.94 -20.04
N LYS A 170 -10.35 27.32 -20.99
CA LYS A 170 -8.90 27.13 -20.81
C LYS A 170 -8.40 27.74 -19.49
N SER A 171 -8.91 28.92 -19.14
CA SER A 171 -8.52 29.62 -17.91
C SER A 171 -9.02 28.92 -16.62
N LYS A 172 -10.09 28.12 -16.74
CA LYS A 172 -10.72 27.35 -15.66
C LYS A 172 -10.04 25.98 -15.42
N VAL A 173 -9.18 25.51 -16.33
CA VAL A 173 -8.41 24.26 -16.15
C VAL A 173 -7.32 24.43 -15.10
N LYS A 174 -7.28 23.52 -14.12
CA LYS A 174 -6.27 23.44 -13.04
C LYS A 174 -5.77 22.01 -12.87
N SER A 175 -4.61 21.86 -12.24
CA SER A 175 -4.10 20.56 -11.83
C SER A 175 -5.04 19.95 -10.80
N ALA A 176 -5.52 18.75 -11.06
CA ALA A 176 -6.30 17.94 -10.13
C ALA A 176 -5.43 17.22 -9.08
N GLU A 177 -4.15 17.55 -8.94
CA GLU A 177 -3.20 16.87 -8.05
C GLU A 177 -3.78 16.64 -6.65
N LYS A 178 -4.36 17.67 -6.02
CA LYS A 178 -4.95 17.53 -4.67
C LYS A 178 -6.13 16.54 -4.64
N LEU A 179 -7.01 16.59 -5.63
CA LEU A 179 -8.15 15.66 -5.76
C LEU A 179 -7.67 14.24 -6.06
N GLY A 180 -6.67 14.10 -6.93
CA GLY A 180 -6.05 12.83 -7.26
C GLY A 180 -5.37 12.18 -6.06
N ILE A 181 -4.57 12.94 -5.29
CA ILE A 181 -3.96 12.45 -4.05
C ILE A 181 -5.05 12.02 -3.08
N ALA A 182 -6.07 12.86 -2.85
CA ALA A 182 -7.16 12.55 -1.91
C ALA A 182 -7.94 11.28 -2.31
N TRP A 183 -8.19 11.09 -3.61
CA TRP A 183 -8.77 9.86 -4.14
C TRP A 183 -7.87 8.66 -3.85
N ILE A 184 -6.57 8.77 -4.13
CA ILE A 184 -5.62 7.66 -3.97
C ILE A 184 -5.30 7.33 -2.51
N GLU A 185 -5.28 8.29 -1.60
CA GLU A 185 -4.87 8.06 -0.20
C GLU A 185 -6.04 7.62 0.69
N THR A 186 -7.26 8.12 0.43
CA THR A 186 -8.40 7.91 1.33
C THR A 186 -8.94 6.48 1.23
N ARG A 187 -9.09 5.83 2.38
CA ARG A 187 -9.74 4.53 2.56
C ARG A 187 -11.17 4.70 3.08
N THR A 188 -12.08 3.92 2.53
CA THR A 188 -13.44 3.73 3.04
C THR A 188 -13.46 2.69 4.16
N GLU A 189 -14.55 2.67 4.95
CA GLU A 189 -14.75 1.63 5.98
C GLU A 189 -14.76 0.22 5.37
N ALA A 190 -15.38 0.05 4.20
CA ALA A 190 -15.42 -1.21 3.47
C ALA A 190 -14.02 -1.68 3.06
N GLU A 191 -13.17 -0.77 2.57
CA GLU A 191 -11.78 -1.08 2.26
C GLU A 191 -11.00 -1.48 3.52
N MET A 192 -11.24 -0.83 4.67
CA MET A 192 -10.53 -1.15 5.92
C MET A 192 -10.87 -2.52 6.49
N ILE A 193 -12.10 -3.03 6.27
CA ILE A 193 -12.46 -4.41 6.62
C ILE A 193 -11.63 -5.40 5.79
N LEU A 194 -11.53 -5.16 4.48
CA LEU A 194 -10.76 -6.01 3.57
C LEU A 194 -9.26 -5.92 3.83
N TYR A 195 -8.77 -4.73 4.17
CA TYR A 195 -7.35 -4.49 4.45
C TYR A 195 -6.84 -5.36 5.60
N ASN A 196 -7.66 -5.59 6.63
CA ASN A 196 -7.29 -6.46 7.75
C ASN A 196 -7.06 -7.90 7.29
N GLN A 197 -7.93 -8.46 6.46
CA GLN A 197 -7.76 -9.79 5.88
C GLN A 197 -6.55 -9.85 4.94
N LEU A 198 -6.37 -8.80 4.13
CA LEU A 198 -5.26 -8.69 3.20
C LEU A 198 -3.90 -8.74 3.92
N VAL A 199 -3.71 -7.95 4.99
CA VAL A 199 -2.47 -7.99 5.80
C VAL A 199 -2.29 -9.34 6.49
N SER A 200 -3.37 -9.96 6.97
CA SER A 200 -3.29 -11.31 7.56
C SER A 200 -2.80 -12.37 6.56
N ILE A 201 -3.23 -12.30 5.29
CA ILE A 201 -2.73 -13.20 4.23
C ILE A 201 -1.22 -12.99 4.05
N THR A 202 -0.75 -11.74 3.98
CA THR A 202 0.68 -11.41 3.86
C THR A 202 1.48 -11.97 5.02
N HIS A 203 1.05 -11.75 6.28
CA HIS A 203 1.69 -12.31 7.46
C HIS A 203 1.76 -13.84 7.44
N ASN A 204 0.70 -14.51 6.97
CA ASN A 204 0.69 -15.98 6.89
C ASN A 204 1.69 -16.50 5.85
N ILE A 205 1.82 -15.83 4.69
CA ILE A 205 2.82 -16.19 3.67
C ILE A 205 4.24 -16.00 4.22
N ILE A 206 4.51 -14.87 4.87
CA ILE A 206 5.81 -14.61 5.51
C ILE A 206 6.11 -15.68 6.58
N ALA A 207 5.12 -16.02 7.41
CA ALA A 207 5.29 -17.01 8.47
C ALA A 207 5.61 -18.42 7.92
N GLU A 208 5.02 -18.79 6.77
CA GLU A 208 5.30 -20.05 6.07
C GLU A 208 6.67 -20.02 5.38
N ALA A 209 7.01 -18.91 4.70
CA ALA A 209 8.33 -18.72 4.08
C ALA A 209 9.45 -18.84 5.12
N PHE A 210 9.26 -18.25 6.29
CA PHE A 210 10.15 -18.37 7.44
C PHE A 210 9.77 -19.54 8.35
N SER A 211 9.76 -20.75 7.78
CA SER A 211 9.57 -22.00 8.51
C SER A 211 10.38 -23.15 7.91
N GLU A 212 10.47 -24.25 8.64
CA GLU A 212 11.08 -25.50 8.21
C GLU A 212 10.39 -26.16 7.00
N ASN A 213 9.20 -25.70 6.60
CA ASN A 213 8.54 -26.17 5.39
C ASN A 213 9.22 -25.65 4.11
N VAL A 214 9.97 -24.56 4.21
CA VAL A 214 10.61 -23.88 3.08
C VAL A 214 12.13 -23.84 3.25
N ILE A 215 12.58 -23.56 4.48
CA ILE A 215 14.00 -23.36 4.78
C ILE A 215 14.59 -24.62 5.41
N THR A 216 15.57 -25.21 4.72
CA THR A 216 16.50 -26.19 5.27
C THR A 216 17.86 -25.51 5.48
N PRO A 217 18.25 -25.19 6.73
CA PRO A 217 19.52 -24.51 7.00
C PRO A 217 20.72 -25.30 6.48
N GLY A 218 21.64 -24.59 5.83
CA GLY A 218 22.82 -25.15 5.15
C GLY A 218 22.58 -25.56 3.69
N ILE A 219 21.33 -25.50 3.21
CA ILE A 219 20.95 -25.85 1.83
C ILE A 219 20.22 -24.69 1.16
N THR A 220 19.10 -24.24 1.73
CA THR A 220 18.25 -23.18 1.16
C THR A 220 18.99 -21.85 1.15
N THR A 221 18.92 -21.13 0.04
CA THR A 221 19.44 -19.77 -0.12
C THR A 221 18.36 -18.71 0.11
N THR A 222 18.75 -17.45 0.30
CA THR A 222 17.82 -16.32 0.33
C THR A 222 17.00 -16.22 -0.96
N THR A 223 17.63 -16.40 -2.12
CA THR A 223 16.99 -16.39 -3.44
C THR A 223 15.92 -17.48 -3.58
N ASP A 224 16.18 -18.69 -3.07
CA ASP A 224 15.19 -19.77 -3.09
C ASP A 224 13.90 -19.38 -2.35
N VAL A 225 14.03 -18.65 -1.23
CA VAL A 225 12.89 -18.17 -0.45
C VAL A 225 12.13 -17.06 -1.19
N GLU A 226 12.84 -16.13 -1.84
CA GLU A 226 12.23 -15.08 -2.68
C GLU A 226 11.37 -15.68 -3.80
N TRP A 227 11.91 -16.66 -4.53
CA TRP A 227 11.17 -17.37 -5.58
C TRP A 227 10.03 -18.21 -5.03
N TRP A 228 10.23 -18.89 -3.88
CA TRP A 228 9.15 -19.59 -3.22
C TRP A 228 7.99 -18.66 -2.86
N MET A 229 8.27 -17.45 -2.36
CA MET A 229 7.22 -16.46 -2.07
C MET A 229 6.46 -16.07 -3.34
N ARG A 230 7.16 -15.85 -4.47
CA ARG A 230 6.54 -15.55 -5.78
C ARG A 230 5.64 -16.68 -6.29
N ASP A 231 6.10 -17.92 -6.17
CA ASP A 231 5.33 -19.10 -6.58
C ASP A 231 4.11 -19.29 -5.66
N LYS A 232 4.28 -19.08 -4.35
CA LYS A 232 3.17 -19.15 -3.38
C LYS A 232 2.08 -18.14 -3.69
N VAL A 233 2.44 -16.88 -3.96
CA VAL A 233 1.48 -15.83 -4.35
C VAL A 233 0.72 -16.23 -5.61
N THR A 234 1.43 -16.70 -6.63
CA THR A 234 0.82 -17.15 -7.89
C THR A 234 -0.13 -18.34 -7.68
N ALA A 235 0.27 -19.32 -6.85
CA ALA A 235 -0.54 -20.50 -6.54
C ALA A 235 -1.84 -20.14 -5.79
N LEU A 236 -1.84 -19.07 -4.99
CA LEU A 236 -3.03 -18.52 -4.34
C LEU A 236 -3.92 -17.70 -5.28
N GLY A 237 -3.49 -17.50 -6.53
CA GLY A 237 -4.14 -16.64 -7.51
C GLY A 237 -4.08 -15.16 -7.12
N LEU A 238 -2.99 -14.74 -6.46
CA LEU A 238 -2.71 -13.36 -6.06
C LEU A 238 -1.59 -12.79 -6.95
N GLU A 239 -1.30 -11.50 -6.79
CA GLU A 239 -0.20 -10.81 -7.48
C GLU A 239 0.73 -10.14 -6.45
N THR A 240 1.92 -9.72 -6.88
CA THR A 240 2.80 -8.83 -6.11
C THR A 240 3.07 -7.56 -6.92
N TRP A 241 3.29 -6.43 -6.24
CA TRP A 241 3.61 -5.17 -6.90
C TRP A 241 5.13 -4.90 -6.99
N PHE A 242 5.94 -5.74 -6.36
CA PHE A 242 7.40 -5.79 -6.47
C PHE A 242 7.92 -7.23 -6.35
N HIS A 243 9.22 -7.45 -6.55
CA HIS A 243 9.87 -8.73 -6.26
C HIS A 243 10.27 -8.75 -4.78
N PRO A 244 9.93 -9.78 -4.00
CA PRO A 244 10.33 -9.86 -2.60
C PRO A 244 11.85 -9.77 -2.46
N SER A 245 12.29 -9.42 -1.27
CA SER A 245 13.68 -9.59 -0.91
C SER A 245 13.82 -10.34 0.39
N VAL A 246 14.87 -11.16 0.50
CA VAL A 246 15.24 -11.88 1.71
C VAL A 246 16.74 -11.69 1.94
N ASP A 247 17.11 -11.30 3.15
CA ASP A 247 18.52 -11.14 3.51
C ASP A 247 18.82 -11.72 4.89
N VAL A 248 20.11 -11.81 5.20
CA VAL A 248 20.58 -12.38 6.47
C VAL A 248 21.61 -11.46 7.12
N GLN A 249 21.51 -11.35 8.44
CA GLN A 249 22.49 -10.73 9.31
C GLN A 249 23.04 -11.77 10.28
N ARG A 250 24.37 -11.85 10.40
CA ARG A 250 25.09 -12.81 11.25
C ARG A 250 26.41 -12.23 11.75
N SER A 251 27.09 -12.91 12.68
CA SER A 251 28.32 -12.41 13.30
C SER A 251 29.44 -12.09 12.29
N ALA A 252 30.26 -11.09 12.60
CA ALA A 252 31.34 -10.63 11.73
C ALA A 252 32.36 -11.73 11.40
N GLU A 253 32.64 -12.61 12.37
CA GLU A 253 33.55 -13.76 12.21
C GLU A 253 33.13 -14.70 11.08
N GLN A 254 31.82 -14.80 10.79
CA GLN A 254 31.30 -15.71 9.77
C GLN A 254 31.23 -15.09 8.37
N LEU A 255 31.30 -13.76 8.27
CA LEU A 255 31.06 -13.03 7.02
C LEU A 255 32.37 -12.49 6.39
N GLY A 256 33.46 -12.42 7.15
CA GLY A 256 34.57 -11.52 6.81
C GLY A 256 34.11 -10.05 6.87
N ASN A 257 35.02 -9.09 6.80
CA ASN A 257 34.72 -7.65 6.98
C ASN A 257 33.97 -7.02 5.78
N HIS A 258 32.83 -7.57 5.36
CA HIS A 258 31.98 -6.99 4.33
C HIS A 258 30.75 -6.33 4.98
N LEU A 259 30.81 -5.00 5.10
CA LEU A 259 29.65 -4.17 5.43
C LEU A 259 28.81 -4.03 4.16
N TYR A 260 27.61 -4.61 4.12
CA TYR A 260 26.71 -4.41 2.99
C TYR A 260 26.04 -3.03 3.05
N ALA A 261 26.19 -2.26 1.98
CA ALA A 261 25.29 -1.15 1.68
C ALA A 261 23.95 -1.73 1.21
N PHE A 262 22.86 -0.98 1.38
CA PHE A 262 21.50 -1.40 0.98
C PHE A 262 21.40 -1.83 -0.48
N SER A 263 22.26 -1.27 -1.36
CA SER A 263 22.33 -1.55 -2.79
C SER A 263 23.08 -2.82 -3.19
N ASP A 264 23.86 -3.42 -2.29
CA ASP A 264 24.74 -4.57 -2.58
C ASP A 264 24.36 -5.77 -1.71
N ARG A 265 23.12 -6.25 -1.85
CA ARG A 265 22.67 -7.50 -1.23
C ARG A 265 23.21 -8.67 -2.05
N PRO A 266 24.05 -9.56 -1.49
CA PRO A 266 24.50 -10.73 -2.23
C PRO A 266 23.31 -11.65 -2.50
N GLU A 267 23.11 -11.95 -3.76
CA GLU A 267 22.24 -13.05 -4.19
C GLU A 267 22.79 -14.38 -3.64
N ASP A 268 21.91 -15.36 -3.49
CA ASP A 268 22.24 -16.77 -3.20
C ASP A 268 22.97 -17.02 -1.87
N MET A 269 22.73 -16.18 -0.85
CA MET A 269 23.28 -16.45 0.48
C MET A 269 22.63 -17.68 1.11
N VAL A 270 23.43 -18.73 1.34
CA VAL A 270 22.98 -19.93 2.08
C VAL A 270 22.61 -19.54 3.52
N ILE A 271 21.38 -19.88 3.89
CA ILE A 271 20.82 -19.66 5.23
C ILE A 271 21.41 -20.68 6.20
N ARG A 272 21.88 -20.25 7.37
CA ARG A 272 22.58 -21.08 8.36
C ARG A 272 21.98 -20.96 9.75
N PRO A 273 22.14 -21.98 10.61
CA PRO A 273 21.82 -21.86 12.04
C PRO A 273 22.54 -20.66 12.67
N GLY A 274 21.79 -19.82 13.37
CA GLY A 274 22.26 -18.58 13.99
C GLY A 274 22.06 -17.31 13.17
N ASP A 275 21.54 -17.40 11.94
CA ASP A 275 21.24 -16.23 11.12
C ASP A 275 19.97 -15.51 11.61
N LEU A 276 20.02 -14.17 11.63
CA LEU A 276 18.84 -13.32 11.68
C LEU A 276 18.43 -13.01 10.24
N LEU A 277 17.29 -13.56 9.81
CA LEU A 277 16.69 -13.31 8.52
C LEU A 277 15.81 -12.06 8.56
N HIS A 278 15.69 -11.42 7.41
CA HIS A 278 14.77 -10.34 7.12
C HIS A 278 14.10 -10.61 5.78
N CYS A 279 12.83 -10.25 5.63
CA CYS A 279 12.21 -10.14 4.32
C CYS A 279 11.52 -8.80 4.14
N ASP A 280 11.36 -8.41 2.89
CA ASP A 280 10.48 -7.33 2.43
C ASP A 280 9.51 -7.91 1.39
N PHE A 281 8.21 -7.86 1.68
CA PHE A 281 7.19 -8.57 0.92
C PHE A 281 5.81 -7.91 0.93
N GLY A 282 5.24 -7.78 -0.27
CA GLY A 282 3.89 -7.26 -0.48
C GLY A 282 3.09 -8.02 -1.54
N ILE A 283 1.78 -8.09 -1.34
CA ILE A 283 0.83 -8.67 -2.31
C ILE A 283 -0.18 -7.62 -2.77
N THR A 284 -0.78 -7.85 -3.93
CA THR A 284 -1.92 -7.13 -4.45
C THR A 284 -3.15 -8.03 -4.41
N TYR A 285 -4.22 -7.57 -3.75
CA TYR A 285 -5.49 -8.28 -3.66
C TYR A 285 -6.66 -7.30 -3.63
N LEU A 286 -7.69 -7.55 -4.46
CA LEU A 286 -8.86 -6.67 -4.57
C LEU A 286 -8.49 -5.19 -4.82
N ARG A 287 -7.40 -4.96 -5.58
CA ARG A 287 -6.80 -3.65 -5.90
C ARG A 287 -6.10 -2.92 -4.76
N LEU A 288 -5.97 -3.55 -3.60
CA LEU A 288 -5.21 -3.02 -2.48
C LEU A 288 -3.87 -3.76 -2.38
N ASN A 289 -2.86 -3.06 -1.88
CA ASN A 289 -1.49 -3.56 -1.75
C ASN A 289 -1.10 -3.65 -0.27
N THR A 290 -0.32 -4.65 0.08
CA THR A 290 0.41 -4.67 1.36
C THR A 290 1.87 -4.37 1.13
N ASP A 291 2.54 -3.96 2.20
CA ASP A 291 3.99 -3.91 2.30
C ASP A 291 4.37 -4.27 3.73
N CYS A 292 5.26 -5.24 3.89
CA CYS A 292 5.57 -5.85 5.18
C CYS A 292 7.02 -6.34 5.21
N GLN A 293 7.74 -5.88 6.23
CA GLN A 293 9.07 -6.35 6.59
C GLN A 293 9.02 -7.03 7.95
N GLN A 294 9.51 -8.27 8.00
CA GLN A 294 9.56 -9.05 9.23
C GLN A 294 10.87 -9.80 9.38
N LEU A 295 11.20 -10.11 10.64
CA LEU A 295 12.44 -10.77 11.03
C LEU A 295 12.20 -12.22 11.49
N ALA A 296 13.11 -13.12 11.15
CA ALA A 296 13.14 -14.48 11.67
C ALA A 296 14.53 -14.85 12.18
N TYR A 297 14.61 -15.81 13.09
CA TYR A 297 15.87 -16.33 13.61
C TYR A 297 15.96 -17.83 13.35
N VAL A 298 17.07 -18.27 12.77
CA VAL A 298 17.35 -19.69 12.59
C VAL A 298 18.01 -20.20 13.86
N LEU A 299 17.30 -21.07 14.60
CA LEU A 299 17.79 -21.61 15.87
C LEU A 299 19.05 -22.46 15.65
N LYS A 300 20.04 -22.31 16.52
CA LYS A 300 21.18 -23.23 16.60
C LYS A 300 20.75 -24.54 17.27
N PRO A 301 21.53 -25.63 17.08
CA PRO A 301 21.30 -26.87 17.81
C PRO A 301 21.22 -26.63 19.33
N GLY A 302 20.11 -27.07 19.94
CA GLY A 302 19.83 -26.92 21.37
C GLY A 302 19.21 -25.58 21.80
N GLU A 303 19.02 -24.62 20.90
CA GLU A 303 18.28 -23.40 21.21
C GLU A 303 16.77 -23.60 21.11
N THR A 304 16.03 -23.15 22.12
CA THR A 304 14.55 -23.15 22.15
C THR A 304 13.95 -21.75 22.06
N GLN A 305 14.79 -20.73 21.86
CA GLN A 305 14.35 -19.36 21.59
C GLN A 305 15.52 -18.55 21.00
N PRO A 306 15.24 -17.45 20.31
CA PRO A 306 16.28 -16.52 19.89
C PRO A 306 17.08 -15.99 21.11
N PRO A 307 18.38 -15.70 20.94
CA PRO A 307 19.19 -15.10 22.00
C PRO A 307 18.61 -13.77 22.52
N ASP A 308 18.77 -13.52 23.83
CA ASP A 308 18.21 -12.35 24.51
C ASP A 308 18.63 -11.01 23.91
N PHE A 309 19.84 -10.94 23.34
CA PHE A 309 20.33 -9.72 22.69
C PHE A 309 19.58 -9.41 21.39
N LEU A 310 19.12 -10.42 20.62
CA LEU A 310 18.29 -10.22 19.43
C LEU A 310 16.85 -9.88 19.82
N ILE A 311 16.33 -10.50 20.88
CA ILE A 311 15.01 -10.14 21.43
C ILE A 311 15.01 -8.68 21.90
N SER A 312 16.09 -8.24 22.55
CA SER A 312 16.24 -6.85 22.99
C SER A 312 16.37 -5.88 21.80
N ALA A 313 17.13 -6.25 20.77
CA ALA A 313 17.23 -5.45 19.55
C ALA A 313 15.86 -5.28 18.85
N LEU A 314 15.04 -6.34 18.76
CA LEU A 314 13.68 -6.23 18.23
C LEU A 314 12.84 -5.23 19.03
N ARG A 315 12.96 -5.21 20.36
CA ARG A 315 12.26 -4.24 21.22
C ARG A 315 12.68 -2.81 20.93
N ASP A 316 13.96 -2.56 20.64
CA ASP A 316 14.45 -1.24 20.23
C ASP A 316 13.79 -0.79 18.91
N GLY A 317 13.64 -1.70 17.94
CA GLY A 317 12.91 -1.43 16.70
C GLY A 317 11.42 -1.13 16.93
N ASN A 318 10.75 -1.92 17.78
CA ASN A 318 9.37 -1.64 18.18
C ASN A 318 9.24 -0.31 18.94
N ARG A 319 10.28 0.11 19.69
CA ARG A 319 10.27 1.41 20.37
C ARG A 319 10.33 2.57 19.38
N VAL A 320 11.13 2.47 18.31
CA VAL A 320 11.12 3.47 17.23
C VAL A 320 9.74 3.55 16.56
N GLN A 321 9.10 2.40 16.31
CA GLN A 321 7.71 2.35 15.83
C GLN A 321 6.72 3.08 16.75
N ASP A 322 6.83 2.89 18.06
CA ASP A 322 5.99 3.59 19.03
C ASP A 322 6.20 5.10 19.00
N ILE A 323 7.45 5.56 19.05
CA ILE A 323 7.80 6.99 19.01
C ILE A 323 7.29 7.63 17.72
N PHE A 324 7.56 6.99 16.59
CA PHE A 324 7.16 7.50 15.28
C PHE A 324 5.65 7.66 15.16
N THR A 325 4.89 6.62 15.48
CA THR A 325 3.43 6.62 15.32
C THR A 325 2.71 7.47 16.35
N GLN A 326 3.30 7.71 17.54
CA GLN A 326 2.78 8.66 18.53
C GLN A 326 2.86 10.12 18.06
N ASN A 327 3.75 10.44 17.13
CA ASN A 327 3.89 11.77 16.55
C ASN A 327 2.89 12.05 15.41
N PHE A 328 2.05 11.09 15.03
CA PHE A 328 1.05 11.30 13.98
C PHE A 328 -0.01 12.30 14.43
N LYS A 329 -0.30 13.26 13.54
CA LYS A 329 -1.28 14.31 13.79
C LYS A 329 -1.81 14.89 12.48
N THR A 330 -3.14 14.87 12.32
CA THR A 330 -3.83 15.45 11.17
C THR A 330 -3.37 16.88 10.91
N SER A 331 -3.18 17.22 9.64
CA SER A 331 -2.70 18.52 9.15
C SER A 331 -1.25 18.87 9.49
N THR A 332 -0.48 17.96 10.10
CA THR A 332 0.97 18.12 10.29
C THR A 332 1.71 17.54 9.10
N THR A 333 2.76 18.21 8.62
CA THR A 333 3.53 17.74 7.45
C THR A 333 4.37 16.52 7.79
N GLY A 334 4.61 15.67 6.80
CA GLY A 334 5.50 14.51 6.92
C GLY A 334 6.90 14.88 7.43
N ASN A 335 7.47 15.98 6.92
CA ASN A 335 8.78 16.49 7.33
C ASN A 335 8.80 16.91 8.81
N THR A 336 7.70 17.47 9.31
CA THR A 336 7.58 17.83 10.74
C THR A 336 7.53 16.58 11.62
N ILE A 337 6.71 15.59 11.25
CA ILE A 337 6.58 14.32 11.97
C ILE A 337 7.91 13.55 11.96
N LEU A 338 8.56 13.46 10.81
CA LEU A 338 9.87 12.82 10.64
C LEU A 338 10.90 13.44 11.58
N LYS A 339 11.07 14.78 11.51
CA LYS A 339 12.03 15.50 12.32
C LYS A 339 11.82 15.28 13.82
N GLN A 340 10.56 15.36 14.28
CA GLN A 340 10.21 15.15 15.69
C GLN A 340 10.52 13.70 16.11
N SER A 341 10.14 12.72 15.30
CA SER A 341 10.34 11.30 15.61
C SER A 341 11.81 10.91 15.67
N LEU A 342 12.63 11.42 14.74
CA LEU A 342 14.08 11.20 14.77
C LEU A 342 14.73 11.84 15.99
N LEU A 343 14.29 13.03 16.40
CA LEU A 343 14.78 13.70 17.60
C LEU A 343 14.43 12.90 18.85
N ASP A 344 13.17 12.51 19.01
CA ASP A 344 12.69 11.78 20.19
C ASP A 344 13.37 10.42 20.35
N ALA A 345 13.48 9.65 19.25
CA ALA A 345 14.17 8.36 19.29
C ALA A 345 15.67 8.50 19.59
N LYS A 346 16.36 9.52 19.05
CA LYS A 346 17.77 9.79 19.39
C LYS A 346 17.94 10.21 20.85
N ASN A 347 16.99 10.95 21.42
CA ASN A 347 17.00 11.33 22.84
C ASN A 347 16.82 10.11 23.76
N GLU A 348 16.14 9.06 23.31
CA GLU A 348 16.06 7.76 23.99
C GLU A 348 17.29 6.86 23.77
N GLY A 349 18.30 7.33 23.03
CA GLY A 349 19.54 6.60 22.78
C GLY A 349 19.48 5.62 21.60
N LEU A 350 18.40 5.65 20.80
CA LEU A 350 18.24 4.82 19.61
C LEU A 350 18.97 5.44 18.41
N LYS A 351 19.21 4.64 17.37
CA LYS A 351 19.80 5.07 16.10
C LYS A 351 18.79 4.88 14.95
N PRO A 352 17.71 5.69 14.90
CA PRO A 352 16.60 5.49 13.98
C PRO A 352 16.95 5.90 12.54
N SER A 353 16.32 5.23 11.58
CA SER A 353 16.13 5.70 10.21
C SER A 353 14.69 5.38 9.81
N ILE A 354 13.96 6.37 9.30
CA ILE A 354 12.52 6.25 9.01
C ILE A 354 12.29 6.45 7.51
N TYR A 355 11.61 5.50 6.88
CA TYR A 355 11.13 5.63 5.52
C TYR A 355 9.70 5.10 5.50
N THR A 356 8.71 5.99 5.53
CA THR A 356 7.31 5.57 5.56
C THR A 356 6.55 6.28 4.44
N HIS A 357 5.71 5.53 3.74
CA HIS A 357 4.92 6.05 2.62
C HIS A 357 3.45 5.61 2.71
N PRO A 358 2.55 6.33 2.02
CA PRO A 358 1.16 5.90 1.87
C PRO A 358 1.08 4.56 1.15
N LEU A 359 0.09 3.75 1.52
CA LEU A 359 -0.12 2.40 1.03
C LEU A 359 -1.62 2.18 0.75
N GLY A 360 -1.94 1.47 -0.33
CA GLY A 360 -3.34 1.24 -0.71
C GLY A 360 -3.50 0.78 -2.14
N LEU A 361 -4.08 1.62 -3.00
CA LEU A 361 -4.29 1.31 -4.42
C LEU A 361 -2.98 1.11 -5.20
N TYR A 362 -1.87 1.59 -4.63
CA TYR A 362 -0.50 1.37 -5.05
C TYR A 362 0.35 0.98 -3.84
N GLY A 363 1.46 0.27 -4.06
CA GLY A 363 2.47 -0.01 -3.03
C GLY A 363 3.08 1.29 -2.49
N HIS A 364 3.85 1.98 -3.33
CA HIS A 364 4.16 3.40 -3.12
C HIS A 364 2.98 4.27 -3.57
N SER A 365 2.03 4.54 -2.66
CA SER A 365 0.83 5.33 -2.95
C SER A 365 1.06 6.84 -2.82
N SER A 366 0.13 7.64 -3.35
CA SER A 366 0.15 9.11 -3.18
C SER A 366 -0.38 9.51 -1.81
N GLY A 367 0.17 10.59 -1.27
CA GLY A 367 -0.14 11.12 0.06
C GLY A 367 1.12 11.61 0.76
N THR A 368 1.08 11.66 2.09
CA THR A 368 2.19 12.15 2.92
C THR A 368 3.39 11.20 2.93
N THR A 369 4.56 11.67 2.48
CA THR A 369 5.82 10.92 2.63
C THR A 369 6.51 11.28 3.94
N LEU A 370 7.04 10.28 4.64
CA LEU A 370 7.68 10.42 5.95
C LEU A 370 9.10 9.83 5.89
N GLY A 371 10.05 10.63 5.38
CA GLY A 371 11.44 10.23 5.19
C GLY A 371 11.65 9.31 3.99
N MET A 372 12.92 9.03 3.67
CA MET A 372 13.38 8.00 2.73
C MET A 372 14.70 7.41 3.22
N TRP A 373 15.09 6.23 2.73
CA TRP A 373 16.33 5.57 3.15
C TRP A 373 17.58 6.48 3.04
N ASP A 374 17.61 7.41 2.07
CA ASP A 374 18.65 8.40 1.81
C ASP A 374 18.28 9.85 2.16
N ALA A 375 17.04 10.10 2.63
CA ALA A 375 16.53 11.44 2.95
C ALA A 375 15.93 11.50 4.37
N GLN A 376 16.79 11.61 5.38
CA GLN A 376 16.39 11.72 6.79
C GLN A 376 16.21 13.17 7.29
N ASP A 377 16.65 14.16 6.51
CA ASP A 377 16.48 15.59 6.83
C ASP A 377 15.18 16.19 6.27
N GLY A 378 14.39 15.37 5.55
CA GLY A 378 13.13 15.74 4.94
C GLY A 378 13.07 15.40 3.44
N VAL A 379 11.85 15.29 2.94
CA VAL A 379 11.52 15.02 1.53
C VAL A 379 10.77 16.26 1.01
N PRO A 380 11.39 17.10 0.16
CA PRO A 380 10.74 18.29 -0.36
C PRO A 380 9.44 17.97 -1.10
N VAL A 381 8.42 18.81 -0.94
CA VAL A 381 7.07 18.67 -1.54
C VAL A 381 6.27 17.49 -1.00
N ASN A 382 6.71 16.25 -1.23
CA ASN A 382 5.97 15.06 -0.79
C ASN A 382 5.91 14.93 0.74
N GLY A 383 6.99 15.31 1.43
CA GLY A 383 7.03 15.42 2.89
C GLY A 383 6.43 16.72 3.42
N ASP A 384 6.19 17.72 2.58
CA ASP A 384 5.48 18.95 2.96
C ASP A 384 3.96 18.79 2.86
N TYR A 385 3.49 17.74 2.18
CA TYR A 385 2.08 17.36 2.15
C TYR A 385 1.62 16.93 3.56
N PRO A 386 0.51 17.48 4.08
CA PRO A 386 0.05 17.18 5.43
C PRO A 386 -0.50 15.76 5.56
N LEU A 387 -0.45 15.21 6.77
CA LEU A 387 -1.09 13.95 7.15
C LEU A 387 -2.62 14.09 7.14
N HIS A 388 -3.31 13.19 6.44
CA HIS A 388 -4.78 13.12 6.40
C HIS A 388 -5.31 11.85 7.04
N GLU A 389 -6.50 11.96 7.64
CA GLU A 389 -7.22 10.82 8.22
C GLU A 389 -7.76 9.89 7.14
N ASN A 390 -7.98 8.65 7.56
CA ASN A 390 -8.40 7.53 6.74
C ASN A 390 -7.35 7.11 5.70
N THR A 391 -6.07 7.25 6.05
CA THR A 391 -4.95 6.84 5.21
C THR A 391 -4.23 5.65 5.83
N VAL A 392 -3.88 4.67 4.99
CA VAL A 392 -3.00 3.57 5.37
C VAL A 392 -1.58 3.92 4.93
N TYR A 393 -0.61 3.60 5.79
CA TYR A 393 0.81 3.80 5.58
C TYR A 393 1.53 2.48 5.77
N ALA A 394 2.60 2.29 5.01
CA ALA A 394 3.59 1.28 5.29
C ALA A 394 4.55 1.85 6.35
N ILE A 395 4.42 1.39 7.60
CA ILE A 395 5.20 1.92 8.74
C ILE A 395 6.58 1.30 8.73
N GLU A 396 7.35 1.67 7.72
CA GLU A 396 8.71 1.21 7.47
C GLU A 396 9.73 2.10 8.19
N LEU A 397 10.61 1.44 8.93
CA LEU A 397 11.73 2.06 9.63
C LEU A 397 12.73 1.02 10.08
N ASN A 398 13.89 1.48 10.53
CA ASN A 398 14.84 0.65 11.23
C ASN A 398 15.53 1.39 12.37
N THR A 399 16.14 0.62 13.26
CA THR A 399 17.13 1.12 14.20
C THR A 399 18.42 0.31 14.07
N THR A 400 19.56 0.99 14.12
CA THR A 400 20.86 0.34 14.16
C THR A 400 21.23 -0.04 15.59
N VAL A 401 21.49 -1.32 15.83
CA VAL A 401 21.85 -1.86 17.14
C VAL A 401 23.25 -2.47 17.08
N THR A 402 24.13 -2.02 17.98
CA THR A 402 25.47 -2.60 18.14
C THR A 402 25.37 -3.86 18.99
N LEU A 403 25.78 -5.00 18.46
CA LEU A 403 25.75 -6.28 19.15
C LEU A 403 27.16 -6.77 19.47
N PRO A 404 27.65 -6.60 20.72
CA PRO A 404 28.97 -7.10 21.13
C PRO A 404 29.16 -8.60 20.86
N GLN A 405 28.10 -9.41 21.05
CA GLN A 405 28.09 -10.85 20.82
C GLN A 405 28.35 -11.22 19.36
N TRP A 406 28.03 -10.33 18.42
CA TRP A 406 28.24 -10.51 16.99
C TRP A 406 29.40 -9.66 16.45
N GLN A 407 30.01 -8.82 17.29
CA GLN A 407 31.09 -7.88 16.96
C GLN A 407 30.74 -7.00 15.75
N ARG A 408 29.47 -6.60 15.62
CA ARG A 408 28.98 -5.77 14.51
C ARG A 408 27.76 -4.96 14.91
N ASP A 409 27.45 -3.99 14.06
CA ASP A 409 26.14 -3.38 13.99
C ASP A 409 25.20 -4.25 13.14
N ILE A 410 23.94 -4.30 13.57
CA ILE A 410 22.83 -4.85 12.79
C ILE A 410 21.74 -3.79 12.65
N ARG A 411 20.85 -3.98 11.67
CA ARG A 411 19.63 -3.19 11.54
C ARG A 411 18.43 -4.04 11.89
N ILE A 412 17.55 -3.51 12.74
CA ILE A 412 16.24 -4.07 13.01
C ILE A 412 15.27 -3.36 12.08
N MET A 413 15.04 -3.97 10.92
CA MET A 413 14.17 -3.47 9.86
C MET A 413 12.77 -4.03 10.07
N LEU A 414 11.78 -3.14 10.08
CA LEU A 414 10.40 -3.47 10.39
C LEU A 414 9.49 -2.61 9.53
N GLU A 415 8.45 -3.25 9.00
CA GLU A 415 7.41 -2.56 8.25
C GLU A 415 6.09 -3.29 8.44
N GLU A 416 5.06 -2.52 8.79
CA GLU A 416 3.72 -3.03 9.02
C GLU A 416 2.70 -2.01 8.54
N ALA A 417 1.59 -2.50 7.98
CA ALA A 417 0.49 -1.61 7.59
C ALA A 417 -0.12 -0.91 8.82
N GLY A 418 -0.04 0.41 8.85
CA GLY A 418 -0.62 1.28 9.88
C GLY A 418 -1.75 2.14 9.31
N PHE A 419 -2.80 2.38 10.09
CA PHE A 419 -3.94 3.20 9.71
C PHE A 419 -4.03 4.43 10.62
N TRP A 420 -4.03 5.62 10.01
CA TRP A 420 -4.35 6.86 10.70
C TRP A 420 -5.82 7.21 10.45
N GLY A 421 -6.66 7.11 11.47
CA GLY A 421 -8.08 7.42 11.40
C GLY A 421 -8.52 8.43 12.46
N LYS A 422 -9.82 8.72 12.52
CA LYS A 422 -10.43 9.65 13.50
C LYS A 422 -10.14 9.28 14.97
N GLU A 423 -9.97 8.00 15.25
CA GLU A 423 -9.66 7.48 16.59
C GLU A 423 -8.15 7.44 16.89
N GLY A 424 -7.32 7.94 15.97
CA GLY A 424 -5.87 7.92 16.05
C GLY A 424 -5.23 6.79 15.24
N PHE A 425 -3.97 6.49 15.56
CA PHE A 425 -3.18 5.48 14.88
C PHE A 425 -3.48 4.07 15.41
N ARG A 426 -3.52 3.08 14.50
CA ARG A 426 -3.47 1.65 14.85
C ARG A 426 -2.78 0.85 13.75
N TYR A 427 -2.16 -0.27 14.10
CA TYR A 427 -1.76 -1.26 13.11
C TYR A 427 -2.98 -1.98 12.53
N VAL A 428 -2.99 -2.24 11.23
CA VAL A 428 -4.15 -2.80 10.53
C VAL A 428 -4.45 -4.22 10.98
N ASN A 429 -3.42 -5.07 11.12
CA ASN A 429 -3.52 -6.45 11.63
C ASN A 429 -2.43 -6.73 12.69
N GLY A 430 -2.14 -5.75 13.56
CA GLY A 430 -1.04 -5.84 14.50
C GLY A 430 0.34 -5.67 13.85
N ARG A 431 1.39 -5.87 14.65
CA ARG A 431 2.79 -5.75 14.23
C ARG A 431 3.62 -6.90 14.78
N GLN A 432 4.77 -7.18 14.17
CA GLN A 432 5.75 -8.10 14.75
C GLN A 432 6.27 -7.61 16.12
N THR A 433 6.10 -8.44 17.15
CA THR A 433 6.63 -8.21 18.52
C THR A 433 7.50 -9.37 19.03
N LYS A 434 7.63 -10.43 18.23
CA LYS A 434 8.47 -11.60 18.48
C LYS A 434 9.12 -12.03 17.17
N LEU A 435 10.39 -12.41 17.22
CA LEU A 435 11.06 -13.03 16.09
C LEU A 435 10.36 -14.35 15.75
N LEU A 436 10.15 -14.58 14.47
CA LEU A 436 9.81 -15.91 13.97
C LEU A 436 11.01 -16.84 14.21
N THR A 437 10.78 -18.14 14.41
CA THR A 437 11.86 -19.11 14.61
C THR A 437 11.83 -20.16 13.51
N ILE A 438 13.01 -20.60 13.09
CA ILE A 438 13.20 -21.72 12.16
C ILE A 438 14.11 -22.75 12.85
N PRO A 439 13.62 -23.97 13.15
CA PRO A 439 12.25 -24.42 12.97
C PRO A 439 11.24 -23.74 13.93
N ARG A 440 9.96 -23.91 13.65
CA ARG A 440 8.88 -23.61 14.61
C ARG A 440 8.95 -24.62 15.75
N LEU A 441 8.94 -24.12 16.98
CA LEU A 441 8.96 -24.99 18.16
C LEU A 441 7.55 -25.47 18.48
N ASN A 442 7.39 -26.79 18.50
CA ASN A 442 6.14 -27.42 18.85
C ASN A 442 5.93 -27.37 20.36
N LYS A 443 4.77 -26.86 20.80
CA LYS A 443 4.44 -26.72 22.23
C LYS A 443 4.30 -28.04 23.00
N HIS A 444 4.37 -29.18 22.32
CA HIS A 444 4.11 -30.51 22.91
C HIS A 444 5.33 -31.45 22.88
N THR A 445 6.48 -30.98 22.39
CA THR A 445 7.73 -31.75 22.34
C THR A 445 8.81 -31.06 23.17
N ASP A 446 9.55 -31.86 23.94
CA ASP A 446 10.75 -31.42 24.66
C ASP A 446 11.92 -31.52 23.66
N HIS A 447 12.63 -30.41 23.45
CA HIS A 447 13.61 -30.23 22.37
C HIS A 447 15.03 -30.08 22.91
#